data_AF-A0A914E8N6-F1
#
_entry.id   AF-A0A914E8N6-F1
#
_cell.length_a   1.000
_cell.length_b   1.000
_cell.length_c   1.000
_cell.angle_alpha   90.00
_cell.angle_beta   90.00
_cell.angle_gamma   90.00
#
_symmetry.space_group_name_H-M   'P 1'
#
loop_
_entity.id
_entity.type
_entity.pdbx_description
1 polymer ?
#
loop_
_entity_poly.entity_id
_entity_poly.type
_entity_poly.pdbx_seq_one_letter_code
_entity_poly.pdbx_strand_id
1 'polypeptide(L)'
;MRPGSPAMTMNPLWIPVLQNLRAKGIKVGVLTNNFWIDRAKTRDTNPLDKKYFDEIFESCRLGMRKPDPKIFHFVLEKLKV
;
A
#
# COMPACT_ATOMS: atom_id res chain seq x y z
N MET A 1 3.53 -3.37 18.37
CA MET A 1 2.88 -2.04 18.48
C MET A 1 3.17 -1.50 19.85
N ARG A 2 3.50 -0.20 19.97
CA ARG A 2 3.61 0.43 21.30
C ARG A 2 2.20 0.51 21.91
N PRO A 3 2.01 0.16 23.20
CA PRO A 3 0.75 0.40 23.87
C PRO A 3 0.39 1.90 23.78
N GLY A 4 -0.85 2.22 23.38
CA GLY A 4 -1.37 3.59 23.32
C GLY A 4 -1.15 4.35 22.01
N SER A 5 -0.51 3.78 20.98
CA SER A 5 -0.56 4.38 19.64
C SER A 5 -1.98 4.24 19.06
N PRO A 6 -2.57 5.33 18.51
CA PRO A 6 -3.90 5.24 17.89
C PRO A 6 -3.89 4.16 16.81
N ALA A 7 -5.04 3.50 16.63
CA ALA A 7 -5.22 2.57 15.53
C ALA A 7 -4.80 3.27 14.24
N MET A 8 -3.80 2.73 13.54
CA MET A 8 -3.43 3.28 12.24
C MET A 8 -4.65 3.07 11.34
N THR A 9 -5.22 4.18 10.86
CA THR A 9 -6.31 4.20 9.90
C THR A 9 -5.92 5.07 8.72
N MET A 10 -6.56 4.85 7.57
CA MET A 10 -6.39 5.76 6.45
C MET A 10 -6.92 7.15 6.83
N ASN A 11 -6.11 8.19 6.65
CA ASN A 11 -6.53 9.56 6.95
C ASN A 11 -7.67 9.96 5.99
N PRO A 12 -8.88 10.31 6.51
CA PRO A 12 -10.06 10.54 5.70
C PRO A 12 -9.93 11.72 4.73
N LEU A 13 -8.99 12.65 4.97
CA LEU A 13 -8.72 13.77 4.07
C LEU A 13 -8.22 13.31 2.68
N TRP A 14 -7.65 12.10 2.57
CA TRP A 14 -7.21 11.57 1.28
C TRP A 14 -8.33 10.91 0.46
N ILE A 15 -9.46 10.56 1.09
CA ILE A 15 -10.56 9.84 0.40
C ILE A 15 -11.08 10.64 -0.81
N PRO A 16 -11.42 11.94 -0.70
CA PRO A 16 -11.91 12.69 -1.85
C PRO A 16 -10.88 12.81 -2.98
N VAL A 17 -9.59 12.88 -2.63
CA VAL A 17 -8.48 12.94 -3.60
C VAL A 17 -8.40 11.64 -4.39
N LEU A 18 -8.42 10.49 -3.71
CA LEU A 18 -8.39 9.16 -4.33
C LEU A 18 -9.62 8.94 -5.23
N GLN A 19 -10.80 9.35 -4.78
CA GLN A 19 -12.02 9.31 -5.58
C GLN A 19 -11.93 10.18 -6.84
N ASN A 20 -11.37 11.39 -6.74
CA ASN A 20 -11.19 12.29 -7.88
C ASN A 20 -10.20 11.73 -8.92
N LEU A 21 -9.07 11.18 -8.47
CA LEU A 21 -8.09 10.53 -9.36
C LEU A 21 -8.72 9.37 -10.12
N ARG A 22 -9.48 8.52 -9.42
CA ARG A 22 -10.20 7.39 -10.03
C ARG A 22 -11.25 7.86 -11.04
N ALA A 23 -12.02 8.90 -10.72
CA ALA A 23 -13.01 9.47 -11.64
C ALA A 23 -12.38 10.02 -12.93
N LYS A 24 -11.11 10.40 -12.90
CA LYS A 24 -10.31 10.84 -14.06
C LYS A 24 -9.63 9.69 -14.81
N GLY A 25 -9.85 8.43 -14.40
CA GLY A 25 -9.19 7.26 -14.99
C GLY A 25 -7.70 7.15 -14.67
N ILE A 26 -7.21 7.84 -13.63
CA ILE A 26 -5.81 7.76 -13.20
C ILE A 26 -5.65 6.55 -12.27
N LYS A 27 -4.72 5.66 -12.61
CA LYS A 27 -4.37 4.52 -11.76
C LYS A 27 -3.65 5.00 -10.49
N VAL A 28 -4.03 4.44 -9.34
CA VAL A 28 -3.46 4.74 -8.04
C VAL A 28 -2.96 3.45 -7.38
N GLY A 29 -1.65 3.29 -7.31
CA GLY A 29 -0.99 2.20 -6.59
C GLY A 29 -0.35 2.66 -5.28
N VAL A 30 -0.25 1.75 -4.31
CA VAL A 30 0.52 1.98 -3.06
C VAL A 30 1.78 1.12 -3.07
N LEU A 31 2.93 1.73 -2.79
CA LEU A 31 4.18 1.01 -2.59
C LEU A 31 4.77 1.33 -1.21
N THR A 32 4.75 0.36 -0.30
CA THR A 32 5.14 0.56 1.11
C THR A 32 6.24 -0.40 1.56
N ASN A 33 7.19 0.13 2.34
CA ASN A 33 8.11 -0.69 3.12
C ASN A 33 7.42 -1.04 4.44
N ASN A 34 6.99 -2.27 4.61
CA ASN A 34 6.34 -2.76 5.83
C ASN A 34 6.85 -4.15 6.23
N PHE A 35 6.33 -4.67 7.34
CA PHE A 35 6.72 -5.93 7.94
C PHE A 35 5.49 -6.74 8.37
N TRP A 36 5.65 -8.06 8.45
CA TRP A 36 4.63 -8.95 8.99
C TRP A 36 4.41 -8.69 10.48
N ILE A 37 3.15 -8.53 10.88
CA ILE A 37 2.79 -8.25 12.28
C ILE A 37 2.82 -9.54 13.12
N ASP A 38 2.60 -10.69 12.49
CA ASP A 38 2.65 -12.01 13.09
C ASP A 38 3.59 -12.97 12.34
N ARG A 39 4.10 -13.99 13.05
CA ARG A 39 5.01 -14.99 12.47
C ARG A 39 4.34 -15.87 11.41
N ALA A 40 3.02 -16.09 11.53
CA ALA A 40 2.27 -16.91 10.59
C ALA A 40 1.95 -16.18 9.27
N LYS A 41 2.22 -14.86 9.20
CA LYS A 41 1.98 -14.00 8.04
C LYS A 41 0.51 -13.96 7.61
N THR A 42 -0.41 -14.08 8.56
CA THR A 42 -1.86 -14.16 8.27
C THR A 42 -2.59 -12.85 8.50
N ARG A 43 -2.03 -11.94 9.32
CA ARG A 43 -2.69 -10.66 9.61
C ARG A 43 -2.42 -9.63 8.53
N ASP A 44 -3.37 -8.72 8.38
CA ASP A 44 -3.17 -7.53 7.55
C ASP A 44 -2.00 -6.70 8.06
N THR A 45 -1.20 -6.23 7.10
CA THR A 45 0.08 -5.54 7.31
C THR A 45 -0.02 -4.04 7.06
N ASN A 46 -1.22 -3.54 6.72
CA ASN A 46 -1.54 -2.14 6.51
C ASN A 46 -3.03 -1.88 6.79
N PRO A 47 -3.43 -0.63 7.10
CA PRO A 47 -4.82 -0.28 7.41
C PRO A 47 -5.61 0.29 6.21
N LEU A 48 -5.16 0.01 4.98
CA LEU A 48 -5.70 0.66 3.79
C LEU A 48 -6.96 -0.05 3.32
N ASP A 49 -7.95 0.73 2.90
CA ASP A 49 -9.13 0.21 2.22
C ASP A 49 -8.79 -0.02 0.74
N LYS A 50 -8.68 -1.29 0.35
CA LYS A 50 -8.29 -1.73 -0.99
C LYS A 50 -9.19 -1.17 -2.09
N LYS A 51 -10.42 -0.74 -1.79
CA LYS A 51 -11.33 -0.21 -2.81
C LYS A 51 -10.87 1.08 -3.48
N TYR A 52 -9.93 1.82 -2.87
CA TYR A 52 -9.44 3.09 -3.40
C TYR A 52 -8.16 2.98 -4.25
N PHE A 53 -7.57 1.78 -4.33
CA PHE A 53 -6.29 1.55 -4.98
C PHE A 53 -6.43 0.45 -6.02
N ASP A 54 -5.75 0.59 -7.16
CA ASP A 54 -5.67 -0.46 -8.16
C ASP A 54 -4.84 -1.63 -7.65
N GLU A 55 -3.73 -1.34 -6.95
CA GLU A 55 -2.88 -2.36 -6.37
C GLU A 55 -2.08 -1.85 -5.17
N ILE A 56 -1.82 -2.73 -4.20
CA ILE A 56 -1.04 -2.45 -3.00
C ILE A 56 0.17 -3.39 -2.96
N PHE A 57 1.35 -2.80 -3.03
CA PHE A 57 2.64 -3.48 -3.05
C PHE A 57 3.33 -3.33 -1.70
N GLU A 58 3.49 -4.47 -1.02
CA GLU A 58 4.04 -4.55 0.33
C GLU A 58 5.41 -5.23 0.29
N SER A 59 6.45 -4.54 0.76
CA SER A 59 7.82 -5.06 0.71
C SER A 59 7.97 -6.42 1.40
N CYS A 60 7.24 -6.64 2.51
CA CYS A 60 7.30 -7.91 3.25
C CYS A 60 6.74 -9.10 2.46
N ARG A 61 5.87 -8.83 1.48
CA ARG A 61 5.31 -9.84 0.57
C ARG A 61 6.19 -10.04 -0.66
N LEU A 62 6.75 -8.95 -1.19
CA LEU A 62 7.53 -8.97 -2.42
C LEU A 62 8.97 -9.44 -2.24
N GLY A 63 9.50 -9.42 -1.01
CA GLY A 63 10.91 -9.73 -0.76
C GLY A 63 11.89 -8.68 -1.31
N MET A 64 11.36 -7.58 -1.85
CA MET A 64 12.08 -6.40 -2.31
C MET A 64 11.68 -5.21 -1.43
N ARG A 65 12.51 -4.17 -1.34
CA ARG A 65 12.16 -2.95 -0.60
C ARG A 65 12.75 -1.71 -1.23
N LYS A 66 12.08 -0.57 -1.05
CA LYS A 66 12.68 0.73 -1.36
C LYS A 66 13.94 0.91 -0.50
N PRO A 67 15.00 1.55 -1.02
CA PRO A 67 15.07 2.23 -2.33
C PRO A 67 15.59 1.37 -3.49
N ASP A 68 15.60 0.02 -3.40
CA ASP A 68 16.08 -0.83 -4.50
C ASP A 68 15.26 -0.58 -5.78
N PRO A 69 15.90 -0.20 -6.91
CA PRO A 69 15.22 0.05 -8.19
C PRO A 69 14.30 -1.09 -8.64
N LYS A 70 14.64 -2.35 -8.33
CA LYS A 70 13.88 -3.53 -8.74
C LYS A 70 12.42 -3.47 -8.31
N ILE A 71 12.13 -2.93 -7.13
CA ILE A 71 10.74 -2.83 -6.65
C ILE A 71 9.93 -1.83 -7.46
N PHE A 72 10.55 -0.74 -7.92
CA PHE A 72 9.86 0.27 -8.73
C PHE A 72 9.56 -0.28 -10.13
N HIS A 73 10.53 -0.96 -10.76
CA HIS A 73 10.29 -1.62 -12.05
C HIS A 73 9.20 -2.69 -11.97
N PHE A 74 9.21 -3.52 -10.93
CA PHE A 74 8.16 -4.51 -10.68
C PHE A 74 6.78 -3.87 -10.55
N VAL A 75 6.67 -2.77 -9.81
CA VAL A 75 5.40 -2.05 -9.64
C VAL A 75 4.87 -1.48 -10.95
N LEU A 76 5.73 -0.84 -11.74
CA LEU A 76 5.35 -0.28 -13.04
C LEU A 76 4.87 -1.38 -14.00
N GLU A 77 5.57 -2.51 -14.05
CA GLU A 77 5.18 -3.68 -14.85
C GLU A 77 3.80 -4.20 -14.44
N LYS A 78 3.53 -4.37 -13.14
CA LYS A 78 2.22 -4.84 -12.64
C LYS A 78 1.09 -3.86 -12.92
N LEU A 79 1.36 -2.56 -12.79
CA LEU A 79 0.40 -1.51 -13.11
C LEU A 79 0.22 -1.30 -14.62
N LYS A 80 1.05 -1.90 -15.48
CA LYS A 80 1.04 -1.74 -16.93
C LYS A 80 1.15 -0.27 -17.35
N VAL A 81 2.19 0.40 -16.85
CA VAL A 81 2.53 1.82 -17.12
C VAL A 81 4.00 1.98 -17.48
#